data_AF-A0A8E2BEY4-F1
#
_entry.id   AF-A0A8E2BEY4-F1
#
_cell.length_a   1.000
_cell.length_b   1.000
_cell.length_c   1.000
_cell.angle_alpha   90.00
_cell.angle_beta   90.00
_cell.angle_gamma   90.00
#
_symmetry.space_group_name_H-M   'P 1'
#
loop_
_entity.id
_entity.type
_entity.pdbx_description
1 polymer ?
#
loop_
_entity_poly.entity_id
_entity_poly.type
_entity_poly.pdbx_seq_one_letter_code
_entity_poly.pdbx_strand_id
1 'polypeptide(L)'
;MMHFNPYKDTREAQGDSMRGYRETFAEVEALGALVRRAKRTADLSLKRVNATPQPHNAGNSAFAVELERHRADRETMFEAMRKLETARQALRAIASDFAMDQDKTAPMDLRRPA
;
A
#
# COMPACT_ATOMS: atom_id res chain seq x y z
N MET A 1 1.86 -38.28 -25.77
CA MET A 1 0.81 -38.14 -24.74
C MET A 1 1.38 -37.26 -23.63
N MET A 2 0.93 -36.00 -23.55
CA MET A 2 1.31 -35.09 -22.46
C MET A 2 0.63 -35.60 -21.19
N HIS A 3 1.39 -36.06 -20.20
CA HIS A 3 0.86 -36.41 -18.88
C HIS A 3 0.54 -35.11 -18.13
N PHE A 4 -0.74 -34.72 -18.15
CA PHE A 4 -1.25 -33.65 -17.29
C PHE A 4 -1.38 -34.21 -15.88
N ASN A 5 -0.56 -33.72 -14.94
CA ASN A 5 -0.61 -34.13 -13.55
C ASN A 5 -1.16 -32.98 -12.69
N PRO A 6 -2.48 -32.95 -12.42
CA PRO A 6 -3.16 -31.82 -11.81
C PRO A 6 -2.66 -31.49 -10.39
N TYR A 7 -2.04 -32.45 -9.71
CA TYR A 7 -1.52 -32.27 -8.35
C TYR A 7 -0.17 -31.54 -8.29
N LYS A 8 0.58 -31.51 -9.39
CA LYS A 8 1.89 -30.85 -9.43
C LYS A 8 1.74 -29.37 -9.81
N ASP A 9 0.90 -29.09 -10.80
CA ASP A 9 0.63 -27.73 -11.27
C ASP A 9 -0.10 -26.88 -10.21
N THR A 10 -1.01 -27.48 -9.43
CA THR A 10 -1.70 -26.78 -8.32
C THR A 10 -0.75 -26.37 -7.21
N ARG A 11 0.26 -27.18 -6.88
CA ARG A 11 1.28 -26.86 -5.87
C ARG A 11 2.23 -25.75 -6.32
N GLU A 12 2.59 -25.74 -7.60
CA GLU A 12 3.45 -24.70 -8.18
C GLU A 12 2.72 -23.36 -8.26
N ALA A 13 1.45 -23.35 -8.69
CA ALA A 13 0.59 -22.15 -8.69
C ALA A 13 0.38 -21.57 -7.27
N GLN A 14 0.21 -22.44 -6.26
CA GLN A 14 0.02 -22.01 -4.87
C GLN A 14 1.29 -21.39 -4.26
N GLY A 15 2.47 -21.89 -4.64
CA GLY A 15 3.76 -21.34 -4.22
C GLY A 15 4.05 -19.96 -4.79
N ASP A 16 3.62 -19.70 -6.03
CA ASP A 16 3.79 -18.40 -6.70
C ASP A 16 2.86 -17.33 -6.12
N SER A 17 1.59 -17.67 -5.89
CA SER A 17 0.63 -16.76 -5.23
C SER A 17 1.07 -16.37 -3.82
N MET A 18 1.66 -17.29 -3.05
CA MET A 18 2.10 -17.02 -1.67
C MET A 18 3.34 -16.13 -1.65
N ARG A 19 4.22 -16.25 -2.66
CA ARG A 19 5.33 -15.32 -2.88
C ARG A 19 4.79 -13.92 -3.18
N GLY A 20 3.85 -13.80 -4.13
CA GLY A 20 3.21 -12.53 -4.47
C GLY A 20 2.58 -11.84 -3.25
N TYR A 21 1.84 -12.59 -2.43
CA TYR A 21 1.28 -12.06 -1.18
C TYR A 21 2.35 -11.50 -0.23
N ARG A 22 3.45 -12.24 0.00
CA ARG A 22 4.52 -11.81 0.91
C ARG A 22 5.23 -10.57 0.39
N GLU A 23 5.46 -10.49 -0.91
CA GLU A 23 6.07 -9.32 -1.56
C GLU A 23 5.17 -8.09 -1.44
N THR A 24 3.88 -8.20 -1.77
CA THR A 24 2.92 -7.10 -1.63
C THR A 24 2.73 -6.71 -0.16
N PHE A 25 2.76 -7.65 0.78
CA PHE A 25 2.72 -7.35 2.21
C PHE A 25 3.94 -6.53 2.66
N ALA A 26 5.14 -6.94 2.23
CA ALA A 26 6.37 -6.19 2.52
C ALA A 26 6.34 -4.78 1.92
N GLU A 27 5.78 -4.62 0.73
CA GLU A 27 5.56 -3.32 0.09
C GLU A 27 4.61 -2.43 0.92
N VAL A 28 3.50 -2.98 1.41
CA VAL A 28 2.56 -2.26 2.29
C VAL A 28 3.26 -1.77 3.56
N GLU A 29 4.09 -2.60 4.19
CA GLU A 29 4.87 -2.21 5.37
C GLU A 29 5.87 -1.10 5.08
N ALA A 30 6.60 -1.21 3.96
CA ALA A 30 7.56 -0.19 3.52
C ALA A 30 6.86 1.16 3.21
N LEU A 31 5.74 1.13 2.50
CA LEU A 31 4.93 2.31 2.22
C LEU A 31 4.31 2.89 3.49
N GLY A 32 3.92 2.05 4.45
CA GLY A 32 3.47 2.48 5.78
C GLY A 32 4.56 3.27 6.52
N ALA A 33 5.81 2.80 6.47
CA ALA A 33 6.95 3.52 7.03
C ALA A 33 7.21 4.85 6.29
N LEU A 34 7.08 4.86 4.97
CA LEU A 34 7.23 6.06 4.15
C LEU A 34 6.17 7.13 4.50
N VAL A 35 4.90 6.74 4.62
CA VAL A 35 3.81 7.64 5.04
C VAL A 35 4.11 8.24 6.42
N ARG A 36 4.54 7.43 7.39
CA ARG A 36 4.93 7.93 8.72
C ARG A 36 6.06 8.95 8.65
N ARG A 37 7.04 8.75 7.77
CA ARG A 37 8.15 9.70 7.56
C ARG A 37 7.65 10.98 6.89
N ALA A 38 6.88 10.87 5.82
CA ALA A 38 6.36 12.02 5.07
C ALA A 38 5.46 12.90 5.94
N LYS A 39 4.60 12.29 6.78
CA LYS A 39 3.80 13.02 7.77
C LYS A 39 4.66 13.83 8.72
N ARG A 40 5.70 13.23 9.31
CA ARG A 40 6.63 13.96 10.18
C ARG A 40 7.31 15.13 9.46
N THR A 41 7.70 14.95 8.19
CA THR A 41 8.29 16.03 7.40
C THR A 41 7.30 17.18 7.20
N ALA A 42 6.05 16.88 6.81
CA ALA A 42 5.00 17.88 6.62
C ALA A 42 4.65 18.62 7.93
N ASP A 43 4.62 17.90 9.06
CA ASP A 43 4.40 18.49 10.39
C ASP A 43 5.55 19.45 10.77
N LEU A 44 6.79 19.09 10.45
CA LEU A 44 7.96 19.93 10.72
C LEU A 44 8.02 21.17 9.81
N SER A 45 7.62 21.08 8.54
CA SER A 45 7.53 22.27 7.68
C SER A 45 6.37 23.17 8.09
N LEU A 46 5.24 22.62 8.55
CA LEU A 46 4.16 23.45 9.11
C LEU A 46 4.61 24.25 10.33
N LYS A 47 5.38 23.63 11.23
CA LYS A 47 5.97 24.32 12.39
C LYS A 47 6.88 25.48 11.96
N ARG A 48 7.65 25.30 10.88
CA ARG A 48 8.53 26.36 10.33
C ARG A 48 7.72 27.51 9.73
N VAL A 49 6.67 27.21 8.98
CA VAL A 49 5.74 28.23 8.45
C VAL A 49 5.17 29.07 9.60
N ASN A 50 4.69 28.40 10.66
CA ASN A 50 4.06 29.07 11.80
C ASN A 50 5.05 29.87 12.66
N ALA A 51 6.32 29.45 12.70
CA ALA A 51 7.38 30.18 13.39
C ALA A 51 7.91 31.38 12.58
N THR A 52 7.62 31.44 11.28
CA THR A 52 8.07 32.52 10.42
C THR A 52 7.14 33.73 10.58
N PRO A 53 7.67 34.94 10.83
CA PRO A 53 6.84 36.14 10.94
C PRO A 53 5.97 36.30 9.69
N GLN A 54 4.68 36.55 9.88
CA GLN A 54 3.78 36.76 8.75
C GLN A 54 4.20 38.01 7.97
N PRO A 55 4.00 38.05 6.64
CA PRO A 55 4.39 39.19 5.83
C PRO A 55 3.44 40.38 6.07
N HIS A 56 3.64 41.10 7.18
CA HIS A 56 3.02 42.41 7.40
C HIS A 56 3.72 43.50 6.58
N ASN A 57 4.96 43.24 6.17
CA ASN A 57 5.77 44.08 5.30
C ASN A 57 6.10 43.31 4.02
N ALA A 58 5.93 43.95 2.87
CA ALA A 58 6.07 43.38 1.52
C ALA A 58 7.46 42.78 1.17
N GLY A 59 8.39 42.68 2.13
CA GLY A 59 9.74 42.14 1.95
C GLY A 59 9.99 40.77 2.59
N ASN A 60 9.04 40.15 3.31
CA ASN A 60 9.31 38.88 3.98
C ASN A 60 9.14 37.66 3.05
N SER A 61 10.10 37.46 2.15
CA SER A 61 10.18 36.31 1.24
C SER A 61 10.34 34.97 2.00
N ALA A 62 10.79 34.98 3.26
CA ALA A 62 11.01 33.77 4.04
C ALA A 62 9.70 33.00 4.31
N PHE A 63 8.60 33.70 4.58
CA PHE A 63 7.30 33.05 4.79
C PHE A 63 6.83 32.35 3.51
N ALA A 64 6.96 33.00 2.36
CA ALA A 64 6.59 32.41 1.08
C ALA A 64 7.41 31.16 0.75
N VAL A 65 8.72 31.19 1.02
CA VAL A 65 9.63 30.05 0.82
C VAL A 65 9.24 28.87 1.72
N GLU A 66 9.02 29.11 3.02
CA GLU A 66 8.62 28.04 3.94
C GLU A 66 7.23 27.50 3.63
N LEU A 67 6.29 28.35 3.19
CA LEU A 67 4.96 27.92 2.76
C LEU A 67 5.02 27.02 1.53
N GLU A 68 5.84 27.37 0.54
CA GLU A 68 6.00 26.57 -0.67
C GLU A 68 6.67 25.22 -0.35
N ARG A 69 7.68 25.22 0.51
CA ARG A 69 8.29 23.99 1.03
C ARG A 69 7.25 23.11 1.74
N HIS A 70 6.41 23.69 2.57
CA HIS A 70 5.35 22.95 3.25
C HIS A 70 4.33 22.34 2.27
N ARG A 71 3.97 23.05 1.20
CA ARG A 71 3.09 22.51 0.14
C ARG A 71 3.73 21.31 -0.55
N ALA A 72 5.00 21.38 -0.90
CA ALA A 72 5.74 20.28 -1.50
C ALA A 72 5.82 19.05 -0.58
N ASP A 73 6.10 19.27 0.71
CA ASP A 73 6.13 18.19 1.72
C ASP A 73 4.75 17.53 1.89
N ARG A 74 3.67 18.33 1.86
CA ARG A 74 2.29 17.82 1.91
C ARG A 74 1.92 17.02 0.68
N GLU A 75 2.31 17.46 -0.51
CA GLU A 75 2.05 16.70 -1.73
C GLU A 75 2.76 15.34 -1.68
N THR A 76 4.02 15.32 -1.25
CA THR A 76 4.78 14.07 -1.04
C THR A 76 4.08 13.14 -0.03
N MET A 77 3.51 13.70 1.05
CA MET A 77 2.73 12.92 2.02
C MET A 77 1.48 12.31 1.37
N PHE A 78 0.71 13.09 0.61
CA PHE A 78 -0.49 12.59 -0.06
C PHE A 78 -0.17 11.55 -1.14
N GLU A 79 0.92 11.73 -1.88
CA GLU A 79 1.39 10.74 -2.84
C GLU A 79 1.74 9.41 -2.15
N ALA A 80 2.48 9.46 -1.03
CA ALA A 80 2.80 8.27 -0.25
C ALA A 80 1.54 7.57 0.29
N MET A 81 0.54 8.34 0.74
CA MET A 81 -0.75 7.80 1.19
C MET A 81 -1.52 7.11 0.06
N ARG A 82 -1.55 7.71 -1.14
CA ARG A 82 -2.16 7.12 -2.33
C ARG A 82 -1.48 5.79 -2.70
N LYS A 83 -0.15 5.77 -2.74
CA LYS A 83 0.64 4.54 -3.00
C LYS A 83 0.34 3.44 -1.98
N LEU A 84 0.31 3.79 -0.68
CA LEU A 84 -0.03 2.84 0.37
C LEU A 84 -1.44 2.26 0.20
N GLU A 85 -2.41 3.09 -0.16
CA GLU A 85 -3.78 2.60 -0.37
C GLU A 85 -3.87 1.68 -1.59
N THR A 86 -3.20 2.01 -2.69
CA THR A 86 -3.10 1.11 -3.86
C THR A 86 -2.49 -0.24 -3.48
N ALA A 87 -1.38 -0.25 -2.73
CA ALA A 87 -0.74 -1.50 -2.30
C ALA A 87 -1.64 -2.33 -1.36
N ARG A 88 -2.40 -1.67 -0.48
CA ARG A 88 -3.40 -2.34 0.38
C ARG A 88 -4.53 -2.96 -0.43
N GLN A 89 -5.00 -2.27 -1.48
CA GLN A 89 -6.01 -2.82 -2.38
C GLN A 89 -5.49 -4.05 -3.13
N ALA A 90 -4.26 -4.00 -3.65
CA ALA A 90 -3.61 -5.15 -4.27
C ALA A 90 -3.49 -6.34 -3.31
N LEU A 91 -3.05 -6.09 -2.07
CA LEU A 91 -2.93 -7.14 -1.05
C LEU A 91 -4.29 -7.79 -0.72
N ARG A 92 -5.35 -6.98 -0.61
CA ARG A 92 -6.72 -7.49 -0.38
C ARG A 92 -7.23 -8.31 -1.56
N ALA A 93 -6.92 -7.92 -2.78
CA ALA A 93 -7.29 -8.68 -3.98
C ALA A 93 -6.63 -10.07 -3.97
N ILE A 94 -5.31 -10.13 -3.75
CA ILE A 94 -4.56 -11.39 -3.63
C ILE A 94 -5.16 -12.26 -2.51
N ALA A 95 -5.43 -11.68 -1.34
CA ALA A 95 -6.03 -12.41 -0.22
C ALA A 95 -7.43 -12.95 -0.53
N SER A 96 -8.23 -12.20 -1.29
CA SER A 96 -9.57 -12.63 -1.72
C SER A 96 -9.49 -13.78 -2.72
N ASP A 97 -8.55 -13.74 -3.66
CA ASP A 97 -8.34 -14.83 -4.62
C ASP A 97 -8.00 -16.14 -3.90
N PHE A 98 -7.14 -16.07 -2.87
CA PHE A 98 -6.84 -17.21 -2.01
C PHE A 98 -8.07 -17.80 -1.31
N ALA A 99 -8.98 -16.95 -0.82
CA ALA A 99 -10.19 -17.41 -0.14
C ALA A 99 -11.13 -18.14 -1.13
N MET A 100 -11.24 -17.65 -2.37
CA MET A 100 -12.09 -18.26 -3.41
C MET A 100 -11.52 -19.59 -3.94
N ASP A 101 -10.19 -19.75 -3.96
CA ASP A 101 -9.56 -21.01 -4.35
C ASP A 101 -9.68 -22.11 -3.28
N GLN A 102 -9.74 -21.73 -2.00
CA GLN A 102 -10.03 -22.68 -0.91
C GLN A 102 -11.47 -23.20 -0.97
N ASP A 103 -12.43 -22.36 -1.35
CA ASP A 103 -13.85 -22.74 -1.46
C ASP A 103 -14.09 -23.73 -2.63
N LYS A 104 -13.36 -23.58 -3.74
CA LYS A 104 -13.43 -24.52 -4.89
C LYS A 104 -12.78 -25.88 -4.63
N THR A 105 -11.86 -25.97 -3.67
CA THR A 105 -11.13 -27.21 -3.35
C THR A 105 -11.77 -28.00 -2.21
N ALA A 106 -12.85 -27.49 -1.61
CA ALA A 106 -13.69 -28.27 -0.72
C ALA A 106 -14.30 -29.45 -1.50
N PRO A 107 -14.09 -30.70 -1.09
CA PRO A 107 -14.72 -31.83 -1.75
C PRO A 107 -16.24 -31.65 -1.68
N MET A 108 -16.92 -31.82 -2.82
CA MET A 108 -18.35 -32.15 -2.86
C MET A 108 -18.54 -33.50 -2.14
N ASP A 109 -18.42 -33.52 -0.82
CA ASP A 109 -18.72 -34.70 -0.02
C ASP A 109 -20.24 -34.85 0.07
N LEU A 110 -20.73 -35.69 -0.85
CA LEU A 110 -21.73 -36.71 -0.61
C LEU A 110 -23.09 -36.25 -0.05
N ARG A 111 -23.98 -35.88 -0.97
CA ARG A 111 -25.39 -36.32 -0.88
C ARG A 111 -25.66 -37.39 -1.92
N ARG A 112 -25.50 -38.66 -1.53
CA ARG A 112 -26.22 -39.78 -2.14
C ARG A 112 -27.49 -40.09 -1.32
N PRO A 113 -28.52 -40.66 -1.96
CA PRO A 113 -29.93 -40.52 -1.57
C PRO A 113 -30.36 -41.52 -0.49
N ALA A 114 -31.56 -41.25 0.04
CA ALA A 114 -32.30 -42.03 1.03
C ALA A 114 -32.57 -43.48 0.63
#